data_AF-A0A3D3PVU5-F1
#
_entry.id   AF-A0A3D3PVU5-F1
#
_cell.length_a   1.000
_cell.length_b   1.000
_cell.length_c   1.000
_cell.angle_alpha   90.00
_cell.angle_beta   90.00
_cell.angle_gamma   90.00
#
_symmetry.space_group_name_H-M   'P 1'
#
loop_
_entity.id
_entity.type
_entity.pdbx_description
1 polymer ?
#
loop_
_entity_poly.entity_id
_entity_poly.type
_entity_poly.pdbx_seq_one_letter_code
_entity_poly.pdbx_strand_id
1 'polypeptide(L)'
;DGRISPQIRFATLASYLWFLENGTPHASGLFDSPLLGISGEGENAVAYVLLYNGILGDRRPAGGNVLTSVLWPYIRNLAPGHAGRWVIYGEAARMPESRRRALGMTFKQIPYDIRMN
;
A
#
# COMPACT_ATOMS: atom_id res chain seq x y z
N ASP A 1 -5.05 25.12 -16.28
CA ASP A 1 -4.95 24.47 -14.96
C ASP A 1 -4.65 22.99 -15.04
N GLY A 2 -3.35 22.67 -15.02
CA GLY A 2 -2.81 21.32 -15.17
C GLY A 2 -3.00 20.47 -13.90
N ARG A 3 -4.17 19.82 -13.78
CA ARG A 3 -4.40 18.82 -12.73
C ARG A 3 -3.67 17.54 -13.13
N ILE A 4 -2.55 17.25 -12.47
CA ILE A 4 -1.88 15.94 -12.56
C ILE A 4 -2.92 14.86 -12.21
N SER A 5 -3.02 13.83 -13.06
CA SER A 5 -3.93 12.70 -12.83
C SER A 5 -3.63 12.03 -11.49
N PRO A 6 -4.66 11.65 -10.69
CA PRO A 6 -4.47 10.88 -9.46
C PRO A 6 -3.65 9.59 -9.67
N GLN A 7 -3.71 9.00 -10.86
CA GLN A 7 -2.90 7.82 -11.22
C GLN A 7 -1.41 8.15 -11.31
N ILE A 8 -1.05 9.31 -11.86
CA ILE A 8 0.35 9.76 -11.91
C ILE A 8 0.87 9.97 -10.48
N ARG A 9 0.09 10.64 -9.63
CA ARG A 9 0.44 10.85 -8.22
C ARG A 9 0.61 9.52 -7.47
N PHE A 10 -0.28 8.56 -7.73
CA PHE A 10 -0.17 7.22 -7.18
C PHE A 10 1.12 6.53 -7.61
N ALA A 11 1.39 6.44 -8.91
CA ALA A 11 2.56 5.74 -9.43
C ALA A 11 3.87 6.35 -8.91
N THR A 12 3.94 7.67 -8.82
CA THR A 12 5.05 8.38 -8.20
C THR A 12 5.26 8.00 -6.74
N LEU A 13 4.21 8.08 -5.92
CA LEU A 13 4.28 7.75 -4.50
C LEU A 13 4.61 6.25 -4.30
N ALA A 14 3.98 5.38 -5.08
CA ALA A 14 4.23 3.94 -5.09
C ALA A 14 5.70 3.62 -5.39
N SER A 15 6.27 4.23 -6.43
CA SER A 15 7.68 4.06 -6.80
C SER A 15 8.61 4.52 -5.68
N TYR A 16 8.31 5.66 -5.06
CA TYR A 16 9.11 6.18 -3.94
C TYR A 16 9.07 5.23 -2.74
N LEU A 17 7.88 4.77 -2.34
CA LEU A 17 7.72 3.85 -1.21
C LEU A 17 8.39 2.50 -1.47
N TRP A 18 8.29 1.98 -2.70
CA TRP A 18 8.99 0.75 -3.07
C TRP A 18 10.49 0.90 -2.89
N PHE A 19 11.07 1.99 -3.43
CA PHE A 19 12.50 2.27 -3.32
C PHE A 19 12.92 2.46 -1.86
N LEU A 20 12.12 3.17 -1.06
CA LEU A 20 12.38 3.37 0.37
C LEU A 20 12.50 2.05 1.13
N GLU A 21 11.65 1.07 0.83
CA GLU A 21 11.63 -0.21 1.54
C GLU A 21 12.63 -1.25 1.01
N ASN A 22 12.94 -1.20 -0.29
CA ASN A 22 13.73 -2.24 -0.97
C ASN A 22 15.11 -1.78 -1.44
N GLY A 23 15.40 -0.47 -1.38
CA GLY A 23 16.66 0.13 -1.85
C GLY A 23 16.89 0.03 -3.36
N THR A 24 15.93 -0.52 -4.11
CA THR A 24 16.02 -0.76 -5.55
C THR A 24 14.70 -0.39 -6.23
N PRO A 25 14.71 0.08 -7.48
CA PRO A 25 13.48 0.34 -8.24
C PRO A 25 12.66 -0.93 -8.45
N HIS A 26 11.34 -0.79 -8.61
CA HIS A 26 10.48 -1.92 -8.96
C HIS A 26 10.77 -2.37 -10.40
N ALA A 27 10.96 -3.67 -10.62
CA ALA A 27 11.46 -4.20 -11.89
C ALA A 27 10.58 -3.85 -13.10
N SER A 28 9.25 -3.79 -12.93
CA SER A 28 8.34 -3.38 -14.01
C SER A 28 8.19 -1.86 -14.14
N GLY A 29 8.48 -1.10 -13.10
CA GLY A 29 8.14 0.33 -13.00
C GLY A 29 6.63 0.65 -13.08
N LEU A 30 5.76 -0.35 -13.15
CA LEU A 30 4.31 -0.19 -13.30
C LEU A 30 3.61 -0.35 -11.94
N PHE A 31 2.78 0.64 -11.61
CA PHE A 31 1.96 0.65 -10.40
C PHE A 31 0.52 0.99 -10.77
N ASP A 32 -0.33 -0.03 -10.93
CA ASP A 32 -1.74 0.07 -11.33
C ASP A 32 -2.71 -0.54 -10.30
N SER A 33 -2.17 -1.16 -9.25
CA SER A 33 -2.92 -1.79 -8.16
C SER A 33 -2.42 -1.32 -6.79
N PRO A 34 -3.22 -1.46 -5.71
CA PRO A 34 -2.76 -1.11 -4.37
C PRO A 34 -1.55 -1.94 -3.91
N LEU A 35 -1.37 -3.15 -4.43
CA LEU A 35 -0.20 -3.98 -4.16
C LEU A 35 0.95 -3.46 -5.02
N LEU A 36 1.98 -2.93 -4.35
CA LEU A 36 3.18 -2.41 -5.00
C LEU A 36 4.10 -3.54 -5.47
N GLY A 37 4.09 -4.66 -4.73
CA GLY A 37 4.85 -5.85 -5.02
C GLY A 37 5.15 -6.66 -3.76
N ILE A 38 5.86 -7.76 -3.95
CA ILE A 38 6.34 -8.64 -2.87
C ILE A 38 7.87 -8.71 -2.99
N SER A 39 8.56 -8.54 -1.86
CA SER A 39 10.00 -8.65 -1.76
C SER A 39 10.39 -9.85 -0.90
N GLY A 40 11.49 -10.51 -1.25
CA GLY A 40 11.92 -11.76 -0.62
C GLY A 40 11.03 -12.94 -0.99
N GLU A 41 11.29 -14.09 -0.34
CA GLU A 41 10.66 -15.37 -0.66
C GLU A 41 10.25 -16.13 0.60
N GLY A 42 9.30 -17.06 0.43
CA GLY A 42 8.81 -17.92 1.50
C GLY A 42 8.22 -17.14 2.69
N GLU A 43 8.51 -17.60 3.90
CA GLU A 43 8.01 -17.01 5.15
C GLU A 43 8.58 -15.61 5.43
N ASN A 44 9.72 -15.28 4.81
CA ASN A 44 10.39 -13.99 4.97
C ASN A 44 9.86 -12.91 4.00
N ALA A 45 9.01 -13.31 3.05
CA ALA A 45 8.47 -12.40 2.05
C ALA A 45 7.67 -11.26 2.70
N VAL A 46 7.73 -10.08 2.08
CA VAL A 46 7.03 -8.86 2.54
C VAL A 46 6.20 -8.31 1.38
N ALA A 47 4.89 -8.26 1.57
CA ALA A 47 3.97 -7.60 0.64
C ALA A 47 3.82 -6.12 1.01
N TYR A 48 4.07 -5.23 0.05
CA TYR A 48 3.96 -3.78 0.22
C TYR A 48 2.68 -3.27 -0.43
N VAL A 49 1.84 -2.58 0.33
CA VAL A 49 0.53 -2.10 -0.12
C VAL A 49 0.39 -0.61 0.14
N LEU A 50 -0.16 0.13 -0.81
CA LEU A 50 -0.47 1.56 -0.68
C LEU A 50 -1.99 1.78 -0.82
N LEU A 51 -2.60 2.28 0.25
CA LEU A 51 -4.00 2.71 0.26
C LEU A 51 -4.10 4.11 -0.34
N TYR A 52 -4.59 4.21 -1.58
CA TYR A 52 -4.70 5.47 -2.30
C TYR A 52 -6.06 5.66 -3.01
N ASN A 53 -6.63 6.85 -2.86
CA ASN A 53 -7.90 7.25 -3.45
C ASN A 53 -7.74 7.31 -4.97
N GLY A 54 -8.57 6.56 -5.69
CA GLY A 54 -8.50 6.44 -7.15
C GLY A 54 -7.98 5.10 -7.66
N ILE A 55 -7.28 4.32 -6.81
CA ILE A 55 -6.85 2.94 -7.13
C ILE A 55 -7.74 1.90 -6.46
N LEU A 56 -8.28 2.20 -5.27
CA LEU A 56 -9.18 1.30 -4.53
C LEU A 56 -10.58 1.12 -5.17
N GLY A 57 -10.90 1.88 -6.22
CA GLY A 57 -12.20 1.82 -6.91
C GLY A 57 -13.40 2.14 -6.00
N ASP A 58 -14.45 1.31 -6.08
CA ASP A 58 -15.66 1.43 -5.27
C ASP A 58 -15.50 0.94 -3.82
N ARG A 59 -14.34 0.36 -3.47
CA ARG A 59 -14.07 -0.20 -2.13
C ARG A 59 -13.64 0.85 -1.12
N ARG A 60 -14.00 2.11 -1.35
CA ARG A 60 -13.68 3.24 -0.46
C ARG A 60 -14.41 3.03 0.89
N PRO A 61 -13.70 2.77 2.00
CA PRO A 61 -14.32 3.00 3.29
C PRO A 61 -14.63 4.49 3.39
N ALA A 62 -15.67 4.89 4.12
CA ALA A 62 -16.02 6.29 4.35
C ALA A 62 -14.87 7.17 4.91
N GLY A 63 -13.73 6.57 5.27
CA GLY A 63 -12.52 7.26 5.70
C GLY A 63 -11.47 7.60 4.63
N GLY A 64 -11.47 6.96 3.44
CA GLY A 64 -10.44 7.13 2.39
C GLY A 64 -9.00 6.78 2.85
N ASN A 65 -8.18 6.09 2.05
CA ASN A 65 -6.77 5.74 2.39
C ASN A 65 -6.52 5.16 3.81
N VAL A 66 -7.56 4.68 4.50
CA VAL A 66 -7.53 4.32 5.91
C VAL A 66 -7.60 2.81 6.03
N LEU A 67 -6.65 2.24 6.75
CA LEU A 67 -6.67 0.81 7.04
C LEU A 67 -7.81 0.50 8.02
N THR A 68 -8.78 -0.28 7.55
CA THR A 68 -9.90 -0.79 8.33
C THR A 68 -9.93 -2.32 8.28
N SER A 69 -10.56 -2.96 9.27
CA SER A 69 -10.75 -4.42 9.28
C SER A 69 -11.55 -4.93 8.08
N VAL A 70 -12.46 -4.11 7.54
CA VAL A 70 -13.29 -4.44 6.37
C VAL A 70 -12.47 -4.46 5.07
N LEU A 71 -11.40 -3.66 5.00
CA LEU A 71 -10.53 -3.62 3.81
C LEU A 71 -9.57 -4.82 3.74
N TRP A 72 -9.32 -5.49 4.87
CA TRP A 72 -8.34 -6.56 4.96
C TRP A 72 -8.59 -7.74 4.01
N PRO A 73 -9.80 -8.31 3.89
CA PRO A 73 -10.06 -9.39 2.94
C PRO A 73 -9.72 -9.01 1.49
N TYR A 74 -10.00 -7.76 1.09
CA TYR A 74 -9.63 -7.28 -0.24
C TYR A 74 -8.12 -7.21 -0.42
N ILE A 75 -7.39 -6.66 0.56
CA ILE A 75 -5.92 -6.56 0.51
C ILE A 75 -5.29 -7.95 0.41
N ARG A 76 -5.78 -8.93 1.19
CA ARG A 76 -5.29 -10.31 1.10
C ARG A 76 -5.48 -10.93 -0.29
N ASN A 77 -6.57 -10.60 -0.96
CA ASN A 77 -6.86 -11.12 -2.29
C ASN A 77 -5.97 -10.51 -3.38
N LEU A 78 -5.23 -9.43 -3.10
CA LEU A 78 -4.22 -8.90 -4.02
C LEU A 78 -2.99 -9.81 -4.13
N ALA A 79 -2.69 -10.59 -3.10
CA ALA A 79 -1.61 -11.59 -3.10
C ALA A 79 -2.12 -12.93 -2.54
N PRO A 80 -2.90 -13.69 -3.33
CA PRO A 80 -3.41 -14.99 -2.91
C PRO A 80 -2.28 -15.93 -2.48
N GLY A 81 -2.45 -16.59 -1.34
CA GLY A 81 -1.44 -17.52 -0.80
C GLY A 81 -0.24 -16.86 -0.11
N HIS A 82 -0.11 -15.53 -0.12
CA HIS A 82 0.96 -14.87 0.62
C HIS A 82 0.78 -15.07 2.14
N ALA A 83 1.77 -15.70 2.75
CA ALA A 83 1.82 -16.01 4.19
C ALA A 83 2.86 -15.17 4.94
N GLY A 84 3.64 -14.35 4.24
CA GLY A 84 4.66 -13.49 4.82
C GLY A 84 4.08 -12.23 5.47
N ARG A 85 4.97 -11.29 5.79
CA ARG A 85 4.60 -10.01 6.43
C ARG A 85 3.90 -9.07 5.45
N TRP A 86 3.14 -8.14 6.01
CA TRP A 86 2.47 -7.08 5.26
C TRP A 86 2.93 -5.72 5.76
N VAL A 87 3.30 -4.84 4.84
CA VAL A 87 3.55 -3.42 5.11
C VAL A 87 2.50 -2.62 4.36
N ILE A 88 1.63 -1.92 5.10
CA ILE A 88 0.52 -1.17 4.53
C ILE A 88 0.71 0.32 4.80
N TYR A 89 0.78 1.10 3.73
CA TYR A 89 0.81 2.56 3.75
C TYR A 89 -0.59 3.14 3.61
N GLY A 90 -0.90 4.15 4.41
CA GLY A 90 -2.15 4.90 4.31
C GLY A 90 -2.11 6.20 5.11
N GLU A 91 -3.21 6.95 5.14
CA GLU A 91 -3.33 8.19 5.92
C GLU A 91 -3.46 7.91 7.42
N ALA A 92 -4.26 6.89 7.76
CA ALA A 92 -4.46 6.44 9.13
C ALA A 92 -4.84 4.96 9.19
N ALA A 93 -4.78 4.40 10.40
CA ALA A 93 -5.26 3.05 10.67
C ALA A 93 -6.33 3.07 11.77
N ARG A 94 -7.54 2.61 11.42
CA ARG A 94 -8.64 2.36 12.36
C ARG A 94 -8.66 0.92 12.87
N MET A 95 -8.02 -0.01 12.14
CA MET A 95 -7.79 -1.36 12.65
C MET A 95 -6.86 -1.29 13.89
N PRO A 96 -7.18 -1.92 15.03
CA PRO A 96 -6.31 -1.89 16.21
C PRO A 96 -4.93 -2.50 15.98
N GLU A 97 -3.92 -2.02 16.68
CA GLU A 97 -2.54 -2.52 16.55
C GLU A 97 -2.39 -4.00 16.91
N SER A 98 -3.08 -4.46 17.97
CA SER A 98 -3.11 -5.88 18.35
C SER A 98 -3.61 -6.77 17.21
N ARG A 99 -4.66 -6.34 16.50
CA ARG A 99 -5.21 -7.03 15.33
C ARG A 99 -4.21 -7.03 14.18
N ARG A 100 -3.52 -5.91 13.92
CA ARG A 100 -2.48 -5.84 12.87
C ARG A 100 -1.32 -6.79 13.16
N ARG A 101 -0.81 -6.80 14.40
CA ARG A 101 0.26 -7.71 14.82
C ARG A 101 -0.13 -9.18 14.63
N ALA A 102 -1.36 -9.56 15.03
CA ALA A 102 -1.87 -10.91 14.84
C ALA A 102 -1.99 -11.33 13.36
N LEU A 103 -2.05 -10.36 12.44
CA LEU A 103 -2.09 -10.58 10.99
C LEU A 103 -0.71 -10.45 10.32
N GLY A 104 0.38 -10.31 11.08
CA GLY A 104 1.72 -10.08 10.51
C GLY A 104 1.83 -8.75 9.77
N MET A 105 1.04 -7.75 10.17
CA MET A 105 0.89 -6.48 9.48
C MET A 105 1.52 -5.32 10.24
N THR A 106 2.30 -4.53 9.53
CA THR A 106 2.81 -3.23 9.94
C THR A 106 2.10 -2.14 9.16
N PHE A 107 1.62 -1.11 9.87
CA PHE A 107 1.06 0.09 9.23
C PHE A 107 2.08 1.22 9.26
N LYS A 108 2.21 1.95 8.15
CA LYS A 108 3.05 3.14 8.02
C LYS A 108 2.21 4.29 7.46
N GLN A 109 2.43 5.51 7.95
CA GLN A 109 1.78 6.67 7.35
C GLN A 109 2.42 7.04 6.02
N ILE A 110 1.62 7.54 5.09
CA ILE A 110 2.12 8.11 3.84
C ILE A 110 2.99 9.34 4.18
N PRO A 111 4.21 9.47 3.63
CA PRO A 111 5.03 10.66 3.80
C PRO A 111 4.38 11.90 3.17
N TYR A 112 4.15 12.95 3.95
CA TYR A 112 3.47 14.17 3.49
C TYR A 112 4.34 15.09 2.61
N ASP A 113 5.66 14.89 2.60
CA ASP A 113 6.62 15.77 1.92
C ASP A 113 6.76 15.52 0.41
N ILE A 114 6.02 14.56 -0.17
CA ILE A 114 5.96 14.38 -1.63
C ILE A 114 4.97 15.39 -2.23
N ARG A 115 5.18 16.66 -1.94
CA ARG A 115 4.71 17.72 -2.84
C ARG A 115 5.79 17.89 -3.90
N MET A 116 5.65 17.15 -5.00
CA MET A 116 6.30 17.55 -6.25
C MET A 116 5.76 18.94 -6.60
N ASN A 117 6.56 19.95 -6.32
CA ASN A 117 6.37 21.32 -6.79
C ASN A 117 6.72 21.40 -8.27
#